data_AF-A0A257KHP4-F1
#
_entry.id   AF-A0A257KHP4-F1
#
_cell.length_a   1.000
_cell.length_b   1.000
_cell.length_c   1.000
_cell.angle_alpha   90.00
_cell.angle_beta   90.00
_cell.angle_gamma   90.00
#
_symmetry.space_group_name_H-M   'P 1'
#
loop_
_entity.id
_entity.type
_entity.pdbx_description
1 polymer ?
#
loop_
_entity_poly.entity_id
_entity_poly.type
_entity_poly.pdbx_seq_one_letter_code
_entity_poly.pdbx_strand_id
1 'polypeptide(L)'
;MTTPARIIANQRNARRSTGPRSLAGKQAASRNAFRHGLNIPIGSNVPEVSTLAKELAADLGLPITDLAVIGAARAVIEVERVRSAYYAFYKRAAASLAVLQETASSVMPSSGNDPLGLMAVFAIFEAQWREPDGPPPLTLPELALELDRLARYERRAYSARKKALRRLVQEH
;
A
#
# COMPACT_ATOMS: atom_id res chain seq x y z
N MET A 1 -23.59 2.00 -15.14
CA MET A 1 -23.25 3.15 -16.00
C MET A 1 -23.65 4.44 -15.29
N THR A 2 -22.88 5.52 -15.43
CA THR A 2 -23.16 6.82 -14.80
C THR A 2 -24.17 7.59 -15.65
N THR A 3 -25.26 8.08 -15.06
CA THR A 3 -26.30 8.81 -15.79
C THR A 3 -25.83 10.20 -16.22
N PRO A 4 -26.37 10.78 -17.31
CA PRO A 4 -26.04 12.14 -17.75
C PRO A 4 -26.21 13.20 -16.65
N ALA A 5 -27.28 13.07 -15.86
CA ALA A 5 -27.52 13.93 -14.69
C ALA A 5 -26.37 13.87 -13.66
N ARG A 6 -25.84 12.66 -13.41
CA ARG A 6 -24.74 12.44 -12.47
C ARG A 6 -23.40 12.96 -13.01
N ILE A 7 -23.19 12.94 -14.33
CA ILE A 7 -22.02 13.54 -14.98
C ILE A 7 -22.04 15.08 -14.82
N ILE A 8 -23.18 15.72 -15.12
CA ILE A 8 -23.33 17.18 -15.02
C ILE A 8 -23.15 17.64 -13.56
N ALA A 9 -23.73 16.91 -12.60
CA ALA A 9 -23.55 17.18 -11.18
C ALA A 9 -22.07 17.05 -10.76
N ASN A 10 -21.39 15.98 -11.17
CA ASN A 10 -19.97 15.79 -10.88
C ASN A 10 -19.10 16.91 -11.46
N GLN A 11 -19.39 17.37 -12.69
CA GLN A 11 -18.66 18.49 -13.30
C GLN A 11 -18.85 19.80 -12.53
N ARG A 12 -20.09 20.13 -12.13
CA ARG A 12 -20.37 21.32 -11.31
C ARG A 12 -19.67 21.25 -9.95
N ASN A 13 -19.69 20.08 -9.31
CA ASN A 13 -19.02 19.86 -8.02
C ASN A 13 -17.49 19.94 -8.17
N ALA A 14 -16.92 19.39 -9.25
CA ALA A 14 -15.49 19.47 -9.53
C ALA A 14 -15.03 20.93 -9.68
N ARG A 15 -15.78 21.77 -10.41
CA ARG A 15 -15.49 23.21 -10.56
C ARG A 15 -15.56 24.00 -9.25
N ARG A 16 -16.32 23.52 -8.26
CA ARG A 16 -16.44 24.14 -6.92
C ARG A 16 -15.45 23.59 -5.91
N SER A 17 -14.77 22.48 -6.21
CA SER A 17 -13.85 21.84 -5.27
C SER A 17 -12.50 22.55 -5.30
N THR A 18 -12.12 23.19 -4.19
CA THR A 18 -10.83 23.88 -4.03
C THR A 18 -9.73 22.98 -3.47
N GLY A 19 -9.94 21.66 -3.51
CA GLY A 19 -9.07 20.70 -2.86
C GLY A 19 -9.14 20.74 -1.32
N PRO A 20 -8.45 19.80 -0.65
CA PRO A 20 -8.44 19.72 0.80
C PRO A 20 -7.60 20.84 1.43
N ARG A 21 -8.22 21.65 2.29
CA ARG A 21 -7.54 22.74 3.03
C ARG A 21 -7.06 22.31 4.42
N SER A 22 -7.72 21.33 5.05
CA SER A 22 -7.33 20.81 6.37
C SER A 22 -6.33 19.66 6.27
N LEU A 23 -5.56 19.42 7.35
CA LEU A 23 -4.66 18.27 7.47
C LEU A 23 -5.40 16.93 7.28
N ALA A 24 -6.59 16.79 7.86
CA ALA A 24 -7.45 15.62 7.70
C ALA A 24 -7.88 15.44 6.24
N GLY A 25 -8.28 16.51 5.56
CA GLY A 25 -8.63 16.47 4.13
C GLY A 25 -7.46 16.08 3.23
N LYS A 26 -6.25 16.60 3.51
CA LYS A 26 -5.04 16.30 2.73
C LYS A 26 -4.67 14.83 2.82
N GLN A 27 -4.81 14.23 4.00
CA GLN A 27 -4.64 12.79 4.17
C GLN A 27 -5.69 11.96 3.44
N ALA A 28 -6.96 12.33 3.54
CA ALA A 28 -8.02 11.60 2.85
C ALA A 28 -7.76 11.62 1.33
N ALA A 29 -7.35 12.77 0.78
CA ALA A 29 -6.93 12.89 -0.60
C ALA A 29 -5.68 12.05 -0.93
N SER A 30 -4.66 12.06 -0.06
CA SER A 30 -3.45 11.22 -0.20
C SER A 30 -3.78 9.73 -0.22
N ARG A 31 -4.63 9.25 0.70
CA ARG A 31 -5.10 7.85 0.73
C ARG A 31 -5.91 7.50 -0.53
N ASN A 32 -6.76 8.42 -0.99
CA ASN A 32 -7.53 8.20 -2.21
C ASN A 32 -6.64 8.15 -3.46
N ALA A 33 -5.66 9.05 -3.58
CA ALA A 33 -4.68 9.04 -4.66
C ALA A 33 -3.85 7.75 -4.63
N PHE A 34 -3.42 7.33 -3.44
CA PHE A 34 -2.68 6.09 -3.22
C PHE A 34 -3.47 4.85 -3.69
N ARG A 35 -4.73 4.71 -3.24
CA ARG A 35 -5.62 3.63 -3.67
C ARG A 35 -5.95 3.68 -5.16
N HIS A 36 -6.09 4.89 -5.71
CA HIS A 36 -6.28 5.08 -7.14
C HIS A 36 -5.09 4.50 -7.90
N GLY A 37 -3.87 4.76 -7.45
CA GLY A 37 -2.64 4.15 -7.95
C GLY A 37 -2.70 2.61 -7.97
N LEU A 38 -3.15 1.98 -6.89
CA LEU A 38 -3.31 0.51 -6.83
C LEU A 38 -4.44 -0.03 -7.72
N ASN A 39 -5.45 0.78 -8.02
CA ASN A 39 -6.52 0.39 -8.94
C ASN A 39 -6.09 0.51 -10.41
N ILE A 40 -5.13 1.38 -10.73
CA ILE A 40 -4.59 1.52 -12.09
C ILE A 40 -3.71 0.31 -12.40
N PRO A 41 -3.97 -0.43 -13.49
CA PRO A 41 -3.09 -1.51 -13.92
C PRO A 41 -1.69 -0.99 -14.27
N ILE A 42 -0.63 -1.70 -13.85
CA ILE A 42 0.75 -1.35 -14.23
C ILE A 42 0.91 -1.54 -15.75
N GLY A 43 1.46 -0.56 -16.46
CA GLY A 43 1.73 -0.71 -17.90
C GLY A 43 2.87 -1.70 -18.17
N SER A 44 2.89 -2.33 -19.34
CA SER A 44 4.04 -3.16 -19.78
C SER A 44 5.32 -2.35 -19.97
N ASN A 45 5.19 -1.04 -20.22
CA ASN A 45 6.31 -0.11 -20.47
C ASN A 45 6.97 0.39 -19.17
N VAL A 46 6.54 -0.14 -18.02
CA VAL A 46 7.15 0.17 -16.73
C VAL A 46 8.53 -0.51 -16.68
N PRO A 47 9.62 0.23 -16.40
CA PRO A 47 10.99 -0.29 -16.47
C PRO A 47 11.18 -1.60 -15.70
N GLU A 48 10.61 -1.69 -14.50
CA GLU A 48 10.68 -2.86 -13.62
C GLU A 48 10.02 -4.09 -14.27
N VAL A 49 8.88 -3.90 -14.94
CA VAL A 49 8.20 -4.98 -15.68
C VAL A 49 9.06 -5.44 -16.85
N SER A 50 9.60 -4.49 -17.62
CA SER A 50 10.43 -4.81 -18.78
C SER A 50 11.76 -5.46 -18.41
N THR A 51 12.34 -5.11 -17.27
CA THR A 51 13.58 -5.70 -16.73
C THR A 51 13.32 -7.13 -16.30
N LEU A 52 12.29 -7.35 -15.48
CA LEU A 52 11.94 -8.70 -15.03
C LEU A 52 11.49 -9.60 -16.19
N ALA A 53 10.79 -9.06 -17.19
CA ALA A 53 10.41 -9.84 -18.38
C ALA A 53 11.65 -10.28 -19.18
N LYS A 54 12.71 -9.46 -19.27
CA LYS A 54 13.97 -9.84 -19.91
C LYS A 54 14.66 -10.98 -19.17
N GLU A 55 14.73 -10.89 -17.85
CA GLU A 55 15.34 -11.92 -17.00
C GLU A 55 14.58 -13.25 -17.13
N LEU A 56 13.25 -13.23 -16.99
CA LEU A 56 12.42 -14.42 -17.16
C LEU A 56 12.52 -15.03 -18.57
N ALA A 57 12.54 -14.20 -19.61
CA ALA A 57 12.70 -14.66 -20.99
C ALA A 57 14.06 -15.35 -21.18
N ALA A 58 15.14 -14.78 -20.66
CA ALA A 58 16.48 -15.34 -20.76
C ALA A 58 16.59 -16.70 -20.04
N ASP A 59 16.07 -16.79 -18.81
CA ASP A 59 16.11 -18.00 -17.99
C ASP A 59 15.31 -19.16 -18.61
N LEU A 60 14.21 -18.84 -19.30
CA LEU A 60 13.32 -19.82 -19.92
C LEU A 60 13.68 -20.12 -21.38
N GLY A 61 14.63 -19.40 -21.98
CA GLY A 61 14.95 -19.50 -23.40
C GLY A 61 13.81 -19.04 -24.32
N LEU A 62 12.97 -18.11 -23.85
CA LEU A 62 11.79 -17.62 -24.56
C LEU A 62 12.02 -16.23 -25.16
N PRO A 63 11.25 -15.83 -26.18
CA PRO A 63 11.29 -14.46 -26.69
C PRO A 63 10.82 -13.46 -25.63
N ILE A 64 11.50 -12.31 -25.52
CA ILE A 64 11.06 -11.19 -24.66
C ILE A 64 9.65 -10.68 -25.01
N THR A 65 9.20 -10.89 -26.25
CA THR A 65 7.87 -10.52 -26.73
C THR A 65 6.79 -11.53 -26.35
N ASP A 66 7.16 -12.63 -25.69
CA ASP A 66 6.21 -13.64 -25.23
C ASP A 66 5.22 -13.03 -24.21
N LEU A 67 3.93 -13.17 -24.50
CA LEU A 67 2.88 -12.55 -23.71
C LEU A 67 2.70 -13.19 -22.33
N ALA A 68 3.03 -14.48 -22.16
CA ALA A 68 3.01 -15.13 -20.86
C ALA A 68 4.16 -14.65 -19.99
N VAL A 69 5.35 -14.46 -20.56
CA VAL A 69 6.50 -13.87 -19.86
C VAL A 69 6.19 -12.46 -19.39
N ILE A 70 5.72 -11.59 -20.29
CA ILE A 70 5.33 -10.20 -19.94
C ILE A 70 4.22 -10.20 -18.89
N GLY A 71 3.23 -11.08 -19.04
CA GLY A 71 2.13 -11.23 -18.10
C GLY A 71 2.58 -11.67 -16.71
N ALA A 72 3.51 -12.61 -16.62
CA ALA A 72 4.11 -13.08 -15.38
C ALA A 72 4.92 -11.98 -14.69
N ALA A 73 5.82 -11.32 -15.43
CA ALA A 73 6.62 -10.20 -14.92
C ALA A 73 5.72 -9.10 -14.33
N ARG A 74 4.72 -8.66 -15.10
CA ARG A 74 3.75 -7.66 -14.65
C ARG A 74 3.04 -8.06 -13.36
N ALA A 75 2.62 -9.32 -13.25
CA ALA A 75 1.90 -9.79 -12.08
C ALA A 75 2.79 -9.93 -10.84
N VAL A 76 4.08 -10.19 -11.01
CA VAL A 76 5.08 -10.15 -9.92
C VAL A 76 5.25 -8.70 -9.43
N ILE A 77 5.48 -7.75 -10.34
CA ILE A 77 5.63 -6.33 -9.99
C ILE A 77 4.35 -5.78 -9.33
N GLU A 78 3.17 -6.24 -9.73
CA GLU A 78 1.91 -5.87 -9.07
C GLU A 78 1.88 -6.27 -7.60
N VAL A 79 2.40 -7.45 -7.24
CA VAL A 79 2.51 -7.88 -5.84
C VAL A 79 3.50 -7.00 -5.09
N GLU A 80 4.65 -6.67 -5.67
CA GLU A 80 5.63 -5.78 -5.05
C GLU A 80 5.10 -4.35 -4.85
N ARG A 81 4.28 -3.87 -5.78
CA ARG A 81 3.58 -2.58 -5.64
C ARG A 81 2.61 -2.59 -4.46
N VAL A 82 1.91 -3.70 -4.23
CA VAL A 82 1.05 -3.85 -3.04
C VAL A 82 1.88 -3.99 -1.76
N ARG A 83 3.05 -4.65 -1.78
CA ARG A 83 3.94 -4.70 -0.61
C ARG A 83 4.49 -3.33 -0.24
N SER A 84 4.91 -2.56 -1.25
CA SER A 84 5.30 -1.15 -1.08
C SER A 84 4.17 -0.31 -0.49
N ALA A 85 2.91 -0.63 -0.82
CA ALA A 85 1.73 -0.02 -0.21
C ALA A 85 1.65 -0.25 1.29
N TYR A 86 1.80 -1.50 1.70
CA TYR A 86 1.82 -1.88 3.11
C TYR A 86 2.98 -1.20 3.83
N TYR A 87 4.18 -1.16 3.24
CA TYR A 87 5.32 -0.47 3.83
C TYR A 87 5.06 1.02 4.06
N ALA A 88 4.56 1.72 3.04
CA ALA A 88 4.19 3.14 3.14
C ALA A 88 3.07 3.36 4.17
N PHE A 89 2.11 2.44 4.26
CA PHE A 89 1.04 2.49 5.26
C PHE A 89 1.58 2.28 6.68
N TYR A 90 2.37 1.23 6.92
CA TYR A 90 2.97 0.95 8.22
C TYR A 90 3.90 2.07 8.67
N LYS A 91 4.62 2.70 7.74
CA LYS A 91 5.41 3.90 8.03
C LYS A 91 4.61 5.07 8.56
N ARG A 92 3.35 5.16 8.16
CA ARG A 92 2.42 6.17 8.66
C ARG A 92 1.62 5.71 9.89
N ALA A 93 1.36 4.40 10.01
CA ALA A 93 0.56 3.80 11.07
C ALA A 93 1.36 3.43 12.32
N ALA A 94 2.69 3.41 12.27
CA ALA A 94 3.57 3.12 13.41
C ALA A 94 3.25 4.00 14.65
N ALA A 95 2.82 5.25 14.43
CA ALA A 95 2.36 6.14 15.49
C ALA A 95 1.10 5.62 16.22
N SER A 96 0.20 4.89 15.56
CA SER A 96 -1.01 4.32 16.18
C SER A 96 -0.74 3.12 17.08
N LEU A 97 0.26 2.30 16.73
CA LEU A 97 0.66 1.15 17.55
C LEU A 97 1.42 1.60 18.81
N ALA A 98 2.21 2.68 18.72
CA ALA A 98 2.88 3.29 19.87
C ALA A 98 1.88 3.81 20.92
N VAL A 99 0.77 4.44 20.49
CA VAL A 99 -0.30 4.92 21.39
C VAL A 99 -0.94 3.77 22.19
N LEU A 100 -1.02 2.56 21.63
CA LEU A 100 -1.50 1.38 22.37
C LEU A 100 -0.53 0.93 23.46
N GLN A 101 0.78 1.11 23.25
CA GLN A 101 1.80 0.81 24.27
C GLN A 101 1.82 1.84 25.40
N GLU A 102 1.54 3.13 25.15
CA GLU A 102 1.37 4.13 26.21
C GLU A 102 0.17 3.80 27.11
N THR A 103 -0.95 3.36 26.53
CA THR A 103 -2.10 2.92 27.33
C THR A 103 -1.80 1.65 28.16
N ALA A 104 -0.95 0.75 27.65
CA ALA A 104 -0.49 -0.42 28.39
C ALA A 104 0.50 -0.05 29.52
N SER A 105 1.35 0.95 29.29
CA SER A 105 2.31 1.47 30.28
C SER A 105 1.63 2.24 31.43
N SER A 106 0.42 2.77 31.21
CA SER A 106 -0.41 3.33 32.28
C SER A 106 -1.08 2.28 33.17
N VAL A 107 -1.12 1.01 32.76
CA VAL A 107 -1.77 -0.09 33.51
C VAL A 107 -0.75 -0.98 34.22
N MET A 108 0.53 -0.95 33.82
CA MET A 108 1.60 -1.73 34.45
C MET A 108 2.61 -0.78 35.10
N PRO A 109 2.79 -0.82 36.44
CA PRO A 109 3.80 0.01 37.08
C PRO A 109 5.18 -0.43 36.58
N SER A 110 6.05 0.55 36.36
CA SER A 110 7.45 0.38 36.02
C SER A 110 8.18 -0.44 37.08
N SER A 111 8.15 -1.77 37.01
CA SER A 111 9.19 -2.58 37.64
C SER A 111 10.42 -2.43 36.75
N GLY A 112 11.44 -1.73 37.26
CA GLY A 112 12.66 -1.31 36.56
C GLY A 112 13.59 -2.41 36.06
N ASN A 113 13.05 -3.48 35.49
CA ASN A 113 13.79 -4.50 34.77
C ASN A 113 13.35 -4.52 33.32
N ASP A 114 14.02 -3.71 32.50
CA ASP A 114 14.09 -3.90 31.04
C ASP A 114 15.48 -4.46 30.69
N PRO A 115 15.78 -5.72 31.05
CA PRO A 115 17.11 -6.31 30.89
C PRO A 115 17.56 -6.41 29.42
N LEU A 116 16.63 -6.25 28.48
CA LEU A 116 16.89 -6.30 27.04
C LEU A 116 16.90 -4.90 26.40
N GLY A 117 16.61 -3.84 27.14
CA GLY A 117 16.53 -2.47 26.62
C GLY A 117 15.42 -2.28 25.57
N LEU A 118 14.40 -3.13 25.57
CA LEU A 118 13.31 -3.09 24.60
C LEU A 118 12.56 -1.76 24.63
N MET A 119 12.36 -1.17 25.82
CA MET A 119 11.71 0.12 25.97
C MET A 119 12.55 1.25 25.36
N ALA A 120 13.88 1.17 25.47
CA ALA A 120 14.78 2.13 24.84
C ALA A 120 14.78 1.99 23.30
N VAL A 121 14.77 0.75 22.79
CA VAL A 121 14.63 0.48 21.35
C VAL A 121 13.28 0.97 20.83
N PHE A 122 12.19 0.74 21.59
CA PHE A 122 10.87 1.26 21.28
C PHE A 122 10.83 2.79 21.28
N ALA A 123 11.45 3.46 22.26
CA ALA A 123 11.50 4.92 22.31
C ALA A 123 12.29 5.53 21.14
N ILE A 124 13.41 4.91 20.75
CA ILE A 124 14.19 5.31 19.55
C ILE A 124 13.35 5.09 18.29
N PHE A 125 12.68 3.94 18.19
CA PHE A 125 11.77 3.64 17.08
C PHE A 125 10.60 4.63 17.04
N GLU A 126 10.03 5.01 18.19
CA GLU A 126 8.96 6.00 18.25
C GLU A 126 9.45 7.37 17.79
N ALA A 127 10.59 7.85 18.32
CA ALA A 127 11.17 9.13 17.93
C ALA A 127 11.53 9.21 16.44
N GLN A 128 11.93 8.09 15.84
CA GLN A 128 12.29 8.03 14.42
C GLN A 128 11.06 8.00 13.48
N TRP A 129 9.89 7.58 13.97
CA TRP A 129 8.68 7.41 13.15
C TRP A 129 7.56 8.41 13.50
N ARG A 130 7.71 9.18 14.58
CA ARG A 130 6.81 10.27 14.97
C ARG A 130 7.06 11.50 14.10
N GLU A 131 6.13 11.82 13.21
CA GLU A 131 6.09 13.14 12.55
C GLU A 131 5.51 14.16 13.57
N PRO A 132 6.30 15.11 14.11
CA PRO A 132 5.86 16.00 15.20
C PRO A 132 4.72 16.94 14.78
N ASP A 133 4.72 17.38 13.51
CA ASP A 133 3.62 18.14 12.90
C ASP A 133 2.69 17.25 12.05
N GLY A 134 2.81 15.94 12.25
CA GLY A 134 1.98 14.93 11.62
C GLY A 134 0.54 15.01 12.15
N PRO A 135 -0.43 14.59 11.34
CA PRO A 135 -1.79 14.50 11.81
C PRO A 135 -2.01 13.37 12.84
N PRO A 136 -3.19 13.36 13.50
CA PRO A 136 -3.80 12.23 14.14
C PRO A 136 -3.20 10.84 13.92
N PRO A 137 -2.58 10.10 14.86
CA PRO A 137 -2.49 8.66 14.64
C PRO A 137 -3.90 8.10 14.41
N LEU A 138 -4.02 7.15 13.48
CA LEU A 138 -5.28 6.44 13.24
C LEU A 138 -5.77 5.81 14.54
N THR A 139 -7.09 5.83 14.75
CA THR A 139 -7.71 4.98 15.77
C THR A 139 -7.59 3.50 15.36
N LEU A 140 -7.67 2.58 16.33
CA LEU A 140 -7.66 1.14 16.07
C LEU A 140 -8.70 0.68 15.02
N PRO A 141 -9.97 1.12 15.07
CA PRO A 141 -10.95 0.75 14.04
C PRO A 141 -10.58 1.28 12.65
N GLU A 142 -10.04 2.49 12.56
CA GLU A 142 -9.60 3.06 11.28
C GLU A 142 -8.38 2.30 10.72
N LEU A 143 -7.42 1.95 11.58
CA LEU A 143 -6.29 1.09 11.23
C LEU A 143 -6.77 -0.25 10.66
N ALA A 144 -7.68 -0.93 11.37
CA ALA A 144 -8.24 -2.21 10.93
C ALA A 144 -8.96 -2.09 9.58
N LEU A 145 -9.74 -1.02 9.38
CA LEU A 145 -10.45 -0.77 8.12
C LEU A 145 -9.50 -0.48 6.95
N GLU A 146 -8.40 0.23 7.20
CA GLU A 146 -7.35 0.46 6.19
C GLU A 146 -6.59 -0.83 5.83
N LEU A 147 -6.31 -1.68 6.81
CA LEU A 147 -5.71 -2.99 6.57
C LEU A 147 -6.62 -3.90 5.75
N ASP A 148 -7.92 -3.99 6.08
CA ASP A 148 -8.88 -4.77 5.28
C ASP A 148 -8.99 -4.25 3.83
N ARG A 149 -8.90 -2.92 3.66
CA ARG A 149 -8.83 -2.30 2.33
C ARG A 149 -7.60 -2.79 1.56
N LEU A 150 -6.40 -2.75 2.16
CA LEU A 150 -5.17 -3.23 1.53
C LEU A 150 -5.21 -4.74 1.23
N ALA A 151 -5.80 -5.53 2.12
CA ALA A 151 -5.94 -6.98 1.95
C ALA A 151 -6.78 -7.37 0.71
N ARG A 152 -7.68 -6.50 0.24
CA ARG A 152 -8.38 -6.72 -1.04
C ARG A 152 -7.45 -6.62 -2.25
N TYR A 153 -6.55 -5.64 -2.27
CA TYR A 153 -5.58 -5.47 -3.34
C TYR A 153 -4.56 -6.60 -3.33
N GLU A 154 -4.14 -7.03 -2.14
CA GLU A 154 -3.26 -8.16 -1.94
C GLU A 154 -3.85 -9.45 -2.54
N ARG A 155 -5.06 -9.83 -2.14
CA ARG A 155 -5.75 -11.02 -2.68
C ARG A 155 -5.85 -10.99 -4.20
N ARG A 156 -6.18 -9.82 -4.77
CA ARG A 156 -6.24 -9.63 -6.23
C ARG A 156 -4.87 -9.84 -6.88
N ALA A 157 -3.82 -9.21 -6.35
CA ALA A 157 -2.47 -9.29 -6.90
C ALA A 157 -1.91 -10.72 -6.82
N TYR A 158 -2.06 -11.40 -5.68
CA TYR A 158 -1.66 -12.80 -5.53
C TYR A 158 -2.40 -13.73 -6.49
N SER A 159 -3.72 -13.54 -6.65
CA SER A 159 -4.53 -14.33 -7.58
C SER A 159 -4.08 -14.12 -9.04
N ALA A 160 -3.83 -12.86 -9.42
CA ALA A 160 -3.32 -12.52 -10.75
C ALA A 160 -1.95 -13.14 -11.02
N ARG A 161 -1.01 -13.05 -10.06
CA ARG A 161 0.31 -13.68 -10.17
C ARG A 161 0.20 -15.20 -10.30
N LYS A 162 -0.60 -15.85 -9.44
CA LYS A 162 -0.81 -17.31 -9.51
C LYS A 162 -1.41 -17.75 -10.85
N LYS A 163 -2.28 -16.94 -11.46
CA LYS A 163 -2.84 -17.21 -12.79
C LYS A 163 -1.79 -17.02 -13.89
N ALA A 164 -1.02 -15.94 -13.84
CA ALA A 164 0.01 -15.63 -14.83
C ALA A 164 1.13 -16.68 -14.85
N LEU A 165 1.61 -17.09 -13.68
CA LEU A 165 2.64 -18.14 -13.58
C LEU A 165 2.12 -19.51 -14.07
N ARG A 166 0.87 -19.87 -13.77
CA ARG A 166 0.26 -21.09 -14.32
C ARG A 166 0.16 -21.06 -15.83
N ARG A 167 -0.19 -19.91 -16.40
CA ARG A 167 -0.26 -19.72 -17.85
C ARG A 167 1.12 -19.88 -18.49
N LEU A 168 2.16 -19.28 -17.89
CA LEU A 168 3.54 -19.41 -18.35
C LEU A 168 3.99 -20.87 -18.42
N VAL A 169 3.66 -21.69 -17.43
CA VAL A 169 3.97 -23.14 -17.37
C VAL A 169 3.06 -24.00 -18.27
N GLN A 170 1.92 -23.47 -18.72
CA GLN A 170 1.02 -24.21 -19.62
C GLN A 170 1.33 -23.95 -21.09
N GLU A 171 1.88 -22.78 -21.40
CA GLU A 171 2.24 -22.38 -22.75
C GLU A 171 3.65 -22.86 -23.14
N HIS A 172 4.46 -23.30 -22.17
CA HIS A 172 5.84 -23.79 -22.31
C HIS A 172 6.14 -24.91 -21.30
#